data_AF-A0A2U1PG06-F1
#
_entry.id   AF-A0A2U1PG06-F1
#
_cell.length_a   1.000
_cell.length_b   1.000
_cell.length_c   1.000
_cell.angle_alpha   90.00
_cell.angle_beta   90.00
_cell.angle_gamma   90.00
#
_symmetry.space_group_name_H-M   'P 1'
#
loop_
_entity.id
_entity.type
_entity.pdbx_description
1 polymer ?
#
loop_
_entity_poly.entity_id
_entity_poly.type
_entity_poly.pdbx_seq_one_letter_code
_entity_poly.pdbx_strand_id
1 'polypeptide(L)'
;MKRSRRGVVGSLPGDLLIDVLARVASSSFTDLFNAKLCCRDFLGAAEDESIFQHVSIDKFPVIHWFPPSEELLSFLKQCVDKGNPEAMFRQGMIEYFSRARIETGLEYLKRATEKGHIEAAYVYGMILLSRGGQSSQQGLNILNSMKVSRSNYLKIRECRAKIKAVIREMWINNSISLNEVGCKCQEKNICIRKRNFDDEEDVDVIGCDACGWYRERIFDKLNLVDHLTKYYDSNSYLTRYTTLFKNWDPKKRPDASSCLISLAHGTPAVLLSIYANFMHTETPNQHFASQNTPFQAIVLDFSIAYFIIDTLHYLIFTPNDHLFIAHHFAVLYVFITCRYIVQHGAFAILLLLVLAEVTSPLQNTWSLAKYRKDDVAFAARLYGGLCPYFYGFYSVVRGAFGPLFVYQMMVFYLKGGGNGLVPMWAWVSWMVVIVSAIFLSVLWVSNLWLNFFKQRSKINKLN
;
A
#
# COMPACT_ATOMS: atom_id res chain seq x y z
N MET A 1 57.68 -10.47 40.32
CA MET A 1 56.52 -9.56 40.19
C MET A 1 56.24 -9.35 38.69
N LYS A 2 55.39 -10.17 38.07
CA LYS A 2 55.02 -10.00 36.64
C LYS A 2 53.89 -8.96 36.58
N ARG A 3 54.19 -7.72 36.18
CA ARG A 3 53.18 -6.74 35.79
C ARG A 3 52.47 -7.26 34.54
N SER A 4 51.28 -7.84 34.71
CA SER A 4 50.36 -8.08 33.61
C SER A 4 50.02 -6.71 33.00
N ARG A 5 50.55 -6.41 31.81
CA ARG A 5 50.10 -5.26 31.02
C ARG A 5 48.67 -5.59 30.57
N ARG A 6 47.65 -5.11 31.29
CA ARG A 6 46.30 -5.00 30.73
C ARG A 6 46.44 -4.19 29.44
N GLY A 7 45.85 -4.66 28.34
CA GLY A 7 45.78 -3.89 27.11
C GLY A 7 45.14 -2.52 27.38
N VAL A 8 45.45 -1.51 26.56
CA VAL A 8 45.03 -0.11 26.75
C VAL A 8 43.51 0.05 27.01
N VAL A 9 42.69 -0.84 26.45
CA VAL A 9 41.23 -0.88 26.69
C VAL A 9 40.87 -1.30 28.12
N GLY A 10 41.58 -2.28 28.71
CA GLY A 10 41.38 -2.72 30.10
C GLY A 10 41.93 -1.75 31.16
N SER A 11 42.46 -0.59 30.74
CA SER A 11 42.85 0.53 31.62
C SER A 11 41.83 1.68 31.65
N LEU A 12 40.81 1.67 30.80
CA LEU A 12 39.73 2.65 30.85
C LEU A 12 38.71 2.27 31.95
N PRO A 13 38.21 3.23 32.74
CA PRO A 13 37.04 3.04 33.59
C PRO A 13 35.84 2.54 32.77
N GLY A 14 35.06 1.61 33.33
CA GLY A 14 33.91 1.00 32.64
C GLY A 14 32.90 2.04 32.12
N ASP A 15 32.64 3.09 32.88
CA ASP A 15 31.69 4.14 32.49
C ASP A 15 32.15 4.92 31.25
N LEU A 16 33.47 5.17 31.12
CA LEU A 16 34.04 5.81 29.93
C LEU A 16 34.02 4.89 28.73
N LEU A 17 34.19 3.59 28.96
CA LEU A 17 34.08 2.57 27.90
C LEU A 17 32.65 2.53 27.34
N ILE A 18 31.65 2.56 28.22
CA ILE A 18 30.23 2.59 27.87
C ILE A 18 29.89 3.87 27.11
N ASP A 19 30.31 5.06 27.58
CA ASP A 19 30.05 6.32 26.88
C ASP A 19 30.66 6.35 25.47
N VAL A 20 31.90 5.86 25.32
CA VAL A 20 32.53 5.72 23.99
C VAL A 20 31.72 4.78 23.11
N LEU A 21 31.32 3.61 23.63
CA LEU A 21 30.50 2.66 22.86
C LEU A 21 29.12 3.20 22.53
N ALA A 22 28.49 3.99 23.40
CA ALA A 22 27.19 4.62 23.13
C ALA A 22 27.29 5.63 21.97
N ARG A 23 28.39 6.39 21.88
CA ARG A 23 28.67 7.28 20.74
C ARG A 23 28.98 6.51 19.46
N VAL A 24 29.65 5.36 19.56
CA VAL A 24 29.85 4.46 18.41
C VAL A 24 28.51 3.87 17.97
N ALA A 25 27.67 3.44 18.91
CA ALA A 25 26.35 2.88 18.64
C ALA A 25 25.42 3.90 17.96
N SER A 26 25.45 5.16 18.38
CA SER A 26 24.61 6.23 17.82
C SER A 26 25.04 6.65 16.41
N SER A 27 26.31 6.45 16.06
CA SER A 27 26.82 6.74 14.71
C SER A 27 26.73 5.54 13.77
N SER A 28 26.91 4.32 14.27
CA SER A 28 26.95 3.12 13.43
C SER A 28 26.70 1.83 14.20
N PHE A 29 25.54 1.20 13.94
CA PHE A 29 25.25 -0.15 14.44
C PHE A 29 26.34 -1.18 14.04
N THR A 30 26.89 -1.05 12.83
CA THR A 30 27.92 -1.98 12.34
C THR A 30 29.21 -1.86 13.13
N ASP A 31 29.60 -0.65 13.51
CA ASP A 31 30.82 -0.44 14.29
C ASP A 31 30.64 -0.89 15.74
N LEU A 32 29.44 -0.70 16.32
CA LEU A 32 29.09 -1.32 17.59
C LEU A 32 29.19 -2.85 17.52
N PHE A 33 28.61 -3.46 16.48
CA PHE A 33 28.65 -4.91 16.30
C PHE A 33 30.09 -5.43 16.15
N ASN A 34 30.92 -4.74 15.36
CA ASN A 34 32.34 -5.07 15.24
C ASN A 34 33.08 -4.92 16.58
N ALA A 35 32.79 -3.86 17.35
CA ALA A 35 33.39 -3.65 18.67
C ALA A 35 33.05 -4.80 19.65
N LYS A 36 31.80 -5.31 19.63
CA LYS A 36 31.38 -6.49 20.42
C LYS A 36 32.23 -7.72 20.12
N LEU A 37 32.63 -7.91 18.86
CA LEU A 37 33.42 -9.06 18.42
C LEU A 37 34.91 -8.95 18.78
N CYS A 38 35.42 -7.73 19.03
CA CYS A 38 36.84 -7.48 19.27
C CYS A 38 37.33 -7.98 20.63
N CYS A 39 36.57 -7.77 21.72
CA CYS A 39 37.00 -8.20 23.06
C CYS A 39 35.83 -8.36 24.06
N ARG A 40 36.09 -9.09 25.16
CA ARG A 40 35.11 -9.35 26.22
C ARG A 40 34.67 -8.08 26.97
N ASP A 41 35.58 -7.12 27.12
CA ASP A 41 35.27 -5.86 27.82
C ASP A 41 34.25 -5.03 27.01
N PHE A 42 34.43 -4.92 25.69
CA PHE A 42 33.45 -4.29 24.81
C PHE A 42 32.16 -5.10 24.71
N LEU A 43 32.23 -6.43 24.68
CA LEU A 43 31.03 -7.26 24.70
C LEU A 43 30.20 -7.00 25.97
N GLY A 44 30.82 -6.94 27.14
CA GLY A 44 30.14 -6.64 28.40
C GLY A 44 29.56 -5.22 28.43
N ALA A 45 30.35 -4.22 28.01
CA ALA A 45 29.90 -2.83 27.99
C ALA A 45 28.80 -2.57 26.93
N ALA A 46 28.76 -3.33 25.84
CA ALA A 46 27.73 -3.22 24.81
C ALA A 46 26.34 -3.70 25.24
N GLU A 47 26.25 -4.47 26.33
CA GLU A 47 24.96 -4.92 26.91
C GLU A 47 24.41 -3.93 27.95
N ASP A 48 25.09 -2.79 28.16
CA ASP A 48 24.60 -1.73 29.05
C ASP A 48 23.34 -1.04 28.49
N GLU A 49 22.45 -0.62 29.38
CA GLU A 49 21.20 0.04 29.02
C GLU A 49 21.40 1.31 28.18
N SER A 50 22.46 2.08 28.45
CA SER A 50 22.78 3.30 27.71
C SER A 50 23.04 3.03 26.22
N ILE A 51 23.54 1.84 25.86
CA ILE A 51 23.79 1.46 24.47
C ILE A 51 22.47 1.33 23.74
N PHE A 52 21.50 0.60 24.30
CA PHE A 52 20.17 0.45 23.70
C PHE A 52 19.44 1.79 23.59
N GLN A 53 19.63 2.69 24.55
CA GLN A 53 19.04 4.04 24.51
C GLN A 53 19.56 4.90 23.36
N HIS A 54 20.81 4.70 22.91
CA HIS A 54 21.48 5.57 21.93
C HIS A 54 21.78 4.91 20.58
N VAL A 55 21.67 3.58 20.46
CA VAL A 55 22.00 2.86 19.23
C VAL A 55 21.15 3.34 18.05
N SER A 56 21.80 3.62 16.92
CA SER A 56 21.11 3.93 15.67
C SER A 56 20.53 2.67 15.07
N ILE A 57 19.23 2.73 14.76
CA ILE A 57 18.49 1.65 14.11
C ILE A 57 18.09 2.01 12.66
N ASP A 58 18.69 3.04 12.08
CA ASP A 58 18.40 3.54 10.73
C ASP A 58 18.63 2.50 9.63
N LYS A 59 19.54 1.56 9.86
CA LYS A 59 19.81 0.46 8.91
C LYS A 59 18.70 -0.58 8.84
N PHE A 60 17.83 -0.63 9.86
CA PHE A 60 16.72 -1.59 9.90
C PHE A 60 15.47 -0.94 9.32
N PRO A 61 14.72 -1.63 8.44
CA PRO A 61 13.47 -1.08 7.93
C PRO A 61 12.42 -0.98 9.05
N VAL A 62 11.51 -0.01 8.94
CA VAL A 62 10.40 0.14 9.90
C VAL A 62 9.39 -1.00 9.74
N ILE A 63 9.14 -1.42 8.50
CA ILE A 63 8.28 -2.56 8.18
C ILE A 63 9.11 -3.68 7.58
N HIS A 64 8.95 -4.88 8.14
CA HIS A 64 9.61 -6.08 7.67
C HIS A 64 8.65 -6.87 6.76
N TRP A 65 8.91 -6.83 5.45
CA TRP A 65 8.14 -7.59 4.45
C TRP A 65 8.34 -9.11 4.54
N PHE A 66 9.46 -9.53 5.11
CA PHE A 66 9.75 -10.93 5.44
C PHE A 66 9.87 -11.06 6.96
N PRO A 67 9.56 -12.23 7.55
CA PRO A 67 9.75 -12.46 8.98
C PRO A 67 11.20 -12.14 9.37
N PRO A 68 11.45 -11.14 10.22
CA PRO A 68 12.79 -10.86 10.72
C PRO A 68 13.26 -12.02 11.62
N SER A 69 14.57 -12.15 11.81
CA SER A 69 15.12 -13.15 12.72
C SER A 69 14.69 -12.85 14.17
N GLU A 70 14.61 -13.89 15.01
CA GLU A 70 14.22 -13.73 16.42
C GLU A 70 15.18 -12.81 17.18
N GLU A 71 16.46 -12.84 16.82
CA GLU A 71 17.49 -11.99 17.43
C GLU A 71 17.26 -10.51 17.11
N LEU A 72 16.87 -10.19 15.87
CA LEU A 72 16.56 -8.82 15.47
C LEU A 72 15.30 -8.31 16.18
N LEU A 73 14.27 -9.13 16.29
CA LEU A 73 13.05 -8.78 17.03
C LEU A 73 13.35 -8.54 18.51
N SER A 74 14.13 -9.41 19.13
CA SER A 74 14.57 -9.26 20.52
C SER A 74 15.35 -7.96 20.72
N PHE A 75 16.31 -7.67 19.84
CA PHE A 75 17.08 -6.44 19.87
C PHE A 75 16.22 -5.17 19.74
N LEU A 76 15.33 -5.12 18.74
CA LEU A 76 14.44 -3.97 18.54
C LEU A 76 13.48 -3.78 19.72
N LYS A 77 12.97 -4.87 20.27
CA LYS A 77 12.14 -4.83 21.48
C LYS A 77 12.92 -4.27 22.67
N GLN A 78 14.16 -4.71 22.88
CA GLN A 78 15.01 -4.15 23.93
C GLN A 78 15.25 -2.66 23.73
N CYS A 79 15.45 -2.18 22.49
CA CYS A 79 15.55 -0.75 22.21
C CYS A 79 14.29 0.01 22.63
N VAL A 80 13.10 -0.52 22.35
CA VAL A 80 11.83 0.08 22.81
C VAL A 80 11.71 0.06 24.34
N ASP A 81 11.98 -1.09 24.96
CA ASP A 81 11.83 -1.30 26.41
C ASP A 81 12.81 -0.40 27.21
N LYS A 82 14.04 -0.23 26.71
CA LYS A 82 15.04 0.69 27.27
C LYS A 82 14.80 2.15 26.91
N GLY A 83 13.81 2.44 26.06
CA GLY A 83 13.38 3.78 25.72
C GLY A 83 14.30 4.50 24.72
N ASN A 84 14.79 3.80 23.71
CA ASN A 84 15.38 4.43 22.53
C ASN A 84 14.35 5.33 21.83
N PRO A 85 14.64 6.62 21.60
CA PRO A 85 13.67 7.57 21.04
C PRO A 85 13.22 7.21 19.62
N GLU A 86 14.14 6.76 18.75
CA GLU A 86 13.82 6.35 17.38
C GLU A 86 13.02 5.03 17.36
N ALA A 87 13.34 4.08 18.24
CA ALA A 87 12.57 2.84 18.36
C ALA A 87 11.14 3.10 18.85
N MET A 88 10.97 3.97 19.85
CA MET A 88 9.66 4.39 20.35
C MET A 88 8.87 5.14 19.27
N PHE A 89 9.52 6.01 18.50
CA PHE A 89 8.90 6.68 17.35
C PHE A 89 8.34 5.67 16.34
N ARG A 90 9.16 4.70 15.90
CA ARG A 90 8.74 3.65 14.96
C ARG A 90 7.58 2.82 15.52
N GLN A 91 7.65 2.42 16.79
CA GLN A 91 6.58 1.67 17.44
C GLN A 91 5.28 2.50 17.51
N GLY A 92 5.37 3.78 17.86
CA GLY A 92 4.24 4.70 17.90
C GLY A 92 3.58 4.88 16.54
N MET A 93 4.37 5.02 15.48
CA MET A 93 3.88 5.05 14.10
C MET A 93 3.09 3.76 13.78
N ILE A 94 3.66 2.58 14.06
CA ILE A 94 3.03 1.28 13.75
C ILE A 94 1.71 1.10 14.53
N GLU A 95 1.71 1.36 15.83
CA GLU A 95 0.51 1.23 16.66
C GLU A 95 -0.59 2.21 16.21
N TYR A 96 -0.23 3.47 15.94
CA TYR A 96 -1.19 4.51 15.58
C TYR A 96 -1.75 4.34 14.17
N PHE A 97 -0.90 4.23 13.15
CA PHE A 97 -1.32 4.24 11.74
C PHE A 97 -1.68 2.85 11.22
N SER A 98 -0.92 1.81 11.57
CA SER A 98 -1.12 0.46 11.01
C SER A 98 -2.03 -0.42 11.85
N ARG A 99 -1.88 -0.42 13.18
CA ARG A 99 -2.70 -1.26 14.07
C ARG A 99 -3.96 -0.57 14.56
N ALA A 100 -4.13 0.72 14.26
CA ALA A 100 -5.23 1.57 14.73
C ALA A 100 -5.42 1.55 16.27
N ARG A 101 -4.36 1.27 17.03
CA ARG A 101 -4.34 1.33 18.50
C ARG A 101 -3.94 2.73 18.94
N ILE A 102 -4.91 3.62 18.84
CA ILE A 102 -4.74 5.08 18.93
C ILE A 102 -3.97 5.51 20.19
N GLU A 103 -4.46 5.13 21.37
CA GLU A 103 -3.88 5.60 22.64
C GLU A 103 -2.48 5.04 22.89
N THR A 104 -2.25 3.77 22.55
CA THR A 104 -0.92 3.15 22.64
C THR A 104 0.07 3.83 21.70
N GLY A 105 -0.33 4.10 20.46
CA GLY A 105 0.50 4.80 19.49
C GLY A 105 0.86 6.22 19.94
N LEU A 106 -0.10 6.95 20.51
CA LEU A 106 0.15 8.28 21.06
C LEU A 106 1.11 8.28 22.25
N GLU A 107 0.99 7.30 23.14
CA GLU A 107 1.87 7.20 24.30
C GLU A 107 3.33 6.99 23.88
N TYR A 108 3.58 6.12 22.89
CA TYR A 108 4.91 5.95 22.32
C TYR A 108 5.44 7.22 21.64
N LEU A 109 4.62 7.88 20.84
CA LEU A 109 5.00 9.13 20.16
C LEU A 109 5.30 10.25 21.17
N LYS A 110 4.52 10.34 22.25
CA LYS A 110 4.72 11.28 23.35
C LYS A 110 6.05 11.02 24.06
N ARG A 111 6.32 9.77 24.47
CA ARG A 111 7.59 9.39 25.13
C ARG A 111 8.80 9.65 24.25
N ALA A 112 8.71 9.39 22.94
CA ALA A 112 9.76 9.73 21.98
C ALA A 112 9.99 11.25 21.88
N THR A 113 8.90 12.03 21.88
CA THR A 113 8.95 13.51 21.88
C THR A 113 9.63 14.05 23.15
N GLU A 114 9.30 13.52 24.32
CA GLU A 114 9.90 13.90 25.61
C GLU A 114 11.41 13.62 25.67
N LYS A 115 11.87 12.60 24.92
CA LYS A 115 13.29 12.29 24.73
C LYS A 115 13.96 13.08 23.59
N GLY A 116 13.27 14.08 23.02
CA GLY A 116 13.83 14.98 22.02
C GLY A 116 13.81 14.45 20.58
N HIS A 117 13.04 13.42 20.27
CA HIS A 117 12.93 12.89 18.91
C HIS A 117 12.16 13.85 17.99
N ILE A 118 12.83 14.42 17.00
CA ILE A 118 12.30 15.51 16.14
C ILE A 118 11.10 15.02 15.33
N GLU A 119 11.23 13.86 14.69
CA GLU A 119 10.20 13.25 13.85
C GLU A 119 8.97 12.85 14.68
N ALA A 120 9.18 12.42 15.93
CA ALA A 120 8.06 12.12 16.83
C ALA A 120 7.34 13.39 17.27
N ALA A 121 8.08 14.43 17.64
CA ALA A 121 7.52 15.73 18.02
C ALA A 121 6.64 16.31 16.90
N TYR A 122 7.12 16.21 15.66
CA TYR A 122 6.36 16.62 14.48
C TYR A 122 5.07 15.81 14.33
N VAL A 123 5.15 14.47 14.27
CA VAL A 123 3.97 13.63 14.03
C VAL A 123 2.96 13.74 15.17
N TYR A 124 3.43 13.69 16.42
CA TYR A 124 2.61 13.84 17.61
C TYR A 124 1.92 15.21 17.64
N GLY A 125 2.65 16.28 17.34
CA GLY A 125 2.11 17.63 17.24
C GLY A 125 1.00 17.74 16.18
N MET A 126 1.21 17.14 15.00
CA MET A 126 0.21 17.11 13.93
C MET A 126 -1.05 16.32 14.30
N ILE A 127 -0.91 15.18 14.99
CA ILE A 127 -2.07 14.40 15.48
C ILE A 127 -2.86 15.19 16.54
N LEU A 128 -2.17 15.85 17.47
CA LEU A 128 -2.83 16.67 18.48
C LEU A 128 -3.55 17.87 17.86
N LEU A 129 -2.94 18.48 16.84
CA LEU A 129 -3.53 19.57 16.07
C LEU A 129 -4.83 19.15 15.38
N SER A 130 -4.87 17.95 14.78
CA SER A 130 -6.05 17.43 14.08
C SER A 130 -7.21 17.03 15.01
N ARG A 131 -6.93 16.74 16.29
CA ARG A 131 -7.96 16.35 17.28
C ARG A 131 -8.83 17.53 17.76
N GLY A 132 -8.42 18.78 17.53
CA GLY A 132 -9.16 19.97 17.96
C GLY A 132 -9.16 20.20 19.48
N GLY A 133 -9.88 21.24 19.93
CA GLY A 133 -10.04 21.55 21.36
C GLY A 133 -8.74 21.93 22.09
N GLN A 134 -8.61 21.53 23.36
CA GLN A 134 -7.42 21.81 24.18
C GLN A 134 -6.14 21.11 23.66
N SER A 135 -6.28 19.92 23.09
CA SER A 135 -5.18 19.15 22.49
C SER A 135 -4.53 19.90 21.31
N SER A 136 -5.31 20.67 20.57
CA SER A 136 -4.81 21.47 19.45
C SER A 136 -3.78 22.52 19.88
N GLN A 137 -4.00 23.18 21.03
CA GLN A 137 -3.06 24.17 21.56
C GLN A 137 -1.75 23.51 22.00
N GLN A 138 -1.84 22.31 22.60
CA GLN A 138 -0.65 21.52 22.96
C GLN A 138 0.15 21.13 21.70
N GLY A 139 -0.53 20.64 20.67
CA GLY A 139 0.09 20.31 19.38
C GLY A 139 0.77 21.53 18.75
N LEU A 140 0.11 22.69 18.77
CA LEU A 140 0.66 23.94 18.26
C LEU A 140 1.92 24.37 19.00
N ASN A 141 1.93 24.28 20.33
CA ASN A 141 3.09 24.63 21.15
C ASN A 141 4.30 23.75 20.81
N ILE A 142 4.08 22.44 20.68
CA ILE A 142 5.14 21.48 20.29
C ILE A 142 5.69 21.87 18.91
N LEU A 143 4.82 22.04 17.93
CA LEU A 143 5.22 22.35 16.56
C LEU A 143 5.94 23.72 16.46
N ASN A 144 5.47 24.75 17.19
CA ASN A 144 6.11 26.06 17.21
C ASN A 144 7.49 26.05 17.87
N SER A 145 7.69 25.20 18.89
CA SER A 145 9.04 25.02 19.47
C SER A 145 10.06 24.50 18.45
N MET A 146 9.60 23.87 17.36
CA MET A 146 10.45 23.42 16.27
C MET A 146 10.77 24.52 15.25
N LYS A 147 10.06 25.66 15.21
CA LYS A 147 10.21 26.71 14.17
C LYS A 147 11.20 27.84 14.51
N VAL A 148 11.92 27.74 15.61
CA VAL A 148 12.65 28.86 16.26
C VAL A 148 13.80 29.48 15.42
N SER A 149 14.27 28.83 14.35
CA SER A 149 15.37 29.36 13.51
C SER A 149 15.29 28.90 12.04
N ARG A 150 16.01 29.59 11.15
CA ARG A 150 16.17 29.19 9.73
C ARG A 150 16.80 27.79 9.59
N SER A 151 17.75 27.43 10.46
CA SER A 151 18.31 26.08 10.50
C SER A 151 17.29 25.03 10.92
N ASN A 152 16.32 25.38 11.77
CA ASN A 152 15.25 24.47 12.13
C ASN A 152 14.23 24.27 11.00
N TYR A 153 14.03 25.24 10.10
CA TYR A 153 13.19 25.05 8.92
C TYR A 153 13.76 23.96 7.98
N LEU A 154 15.08 23.96 7.78
CA LEU A 154 15.77 22.90 7.04
C LEU A 154 15.60 21.54 7.73
N LYS A 155 15.73 21.48 9.06
CA LYS A 155 15.47 20.26 9.85
C LYS A 155 14.03 19.77 9.73
N ILE A 156 13.04 20.66 9.69
CA ILE A 156 11.64 20.30 9.46
C ILE A 156 11.49 19.68 8.06
N ARG A 157 12.17 20.22 7.04
CA ARG A 157 12.16 19.65 5.68
C ARG A 157 12.71 18.22 5.64
N GLU A 158 13.85 17.98 6.29
CA GLU A 158 14.45 16.65 6.41
C GLU A 158 13.57 15.69 7.22
N CYS A 159 13.03 16.16 8.34
CA CYS A 159 12.06 15.45 9.17
C CYS A 159 10.86 14.99 8.34
N ARG A 160 10.28 15.88 7.51
CA ARG A 160 9.19 15.54 6.59
C ARG A 160 9.59 14.46 5.59
N ALA A 161 10.78 14.54 5.01
CA ALA A 161 11.26 13.55 4.05
C ALA A 161 11.39 12.16 4.69
N LYS A 162 11.91 12.09 5.92
CA LYS A 162 12.00 10.84 6.70
C LYS A 162 10.63 10.29 7.06
N ILE A 163 9.71 11.13 7.56
CA ILE A 163 8.34 10.71 7.88
C ILE A 163 7.64 10.17 6.63
N LYS A 164 7.78 10.86 5.48
CA LYS A 164 7.25 10.35 4.20
C LYS A 164 7.86 9.01 3.83
N ALA A 165 9.15 8.80 4.03
CA ALA A 165 9.80 7.52 3.78
C ALA A 165 9.21 6.43 4.70
N VAL A 166 9.07 6.70 6.00
CA VAL A 166 8.48 5.75 6.97
C VAL A 166 7.05 5.39 6.60
N ILE A 167 6.18 6.39 6.37
CA ILE A 167 4.78 6.15 6.02
C ILE A 167 4.67 5.35 4.72
N ARG A 168 5.56 5.62 3.75
CA ARG A 168 5.64 4.88 2.48
C ARG A 168 6.14 3.44 2.61
N GLU A 169 6.53 2.99 3.80
CA GLU A 169 6.77 1.56 4.07
C GLU A 169 5.61 0.93 4.85
N MET A 170 4.67 1.72 5.36
CA MET A 170 3.60 1.29 6.26
C MET A 170 2.24 1.14 5.60
N TRP A 171 1.51 0.09 5.97
CA TRP A 171 0.09 -0.02 5.67
C TRP A 171 -0.71 0.88 6.61
N ILE A 172 -1.41 1.90 6.08
CA ILE A 172 -2.16 2.88 6.89
C ILE A 172 -3.62 2.42 7.01
N ASN A 173 -4.02 2.02 8.21
CA ASN A 173 -5.40 1.70 8.57
C ASN A 173 -6.10 2.87 9.28
N ASN A 174 -5.35 3.81 9.84
CA ASN A 174 -5.87 4.99 10.52
C ASN A 174 -5.22 6.25 9.94
N SER A 175 -5.97 7.01 9.14
CA SER A 175 -5.51 8.26 8.52
C SER A 175 -5.84 9.47 9.38
N ILE A 176 -4.95 10.46 9.37
CA ILE A 176 -5.22 11.77 9.99
C ILE A 176 -5.81 12.67 8.93
N SER A 177 -7.08 13.04 9.08
CA SER A 177 -7.67 14.13 8.29
C SER A 177 -7.44 15.45 9.02
N LEU A 178 -6.69 16.36 8.41
CA LEU A 178 -6.61 17.73 8.92
C LEU A 178 -7.90 18.45 8.54
N ASN A 179 -8.86 18.51 9.46
CA ASN A 179 -10.03 19.34 9.28
C ASN A 179 -9.60 20.81 9.13
N GLU A 180 -10.21 21.52 8.17
CA GLU A 180 -10.00 22.96 8.03
C GLU A 180 -10.49 23.66 9.30
N VAL A 181 -9.56 24.07 10.17
CA VAL A 181 -9.91 24.79 11.38
C VAL A 181 -10.13 26.26 11.04
N GLY A 182 -11.32 26.74 11.39
CA GLY A 182 -11.74 28.14 11.44
C GLY A 182 -10.81 29.00 12.29
N CYS A 183 -9.63 29.37 11.79
CA CYS A 183 -8.77 30.32 12.49
C CYS A 183 -9.40 31.72 12.37
N LYS A 184 -9.39 32.57 13.42
CA LYS A 184 -9.85 33.98 13.35
C LYS A 184 -9.17 34.79 12.23
N CYS A 185 -8.08 34.27 11.68
CA CYS A 185 -7.35 34.81 10.54
C CYS A 185 -8.04 34.54 9.18
N GLN A 186 -8.88 33.49 9.07
CA GLN A 186 -9.71 33.23 7.89
C GLN A 186 -10.81 34.29 7.73
N GLU A 187 -11.40 34.78 8.83
CA GLU A 187 -12.45 35.81 8.78
C GLU A 187 -11.96 37.16 8.23
N LYS A 188 -10.64 37.44 8.28
CA LYS A 188 -10.06 38.72 7.83
C LYS A 188 -9.47 38.71 6.41
N ASN A 189 -9.52 37.59 5.67
CA ASN A 189 -8.91 37.45 4.33
C ASN A 189 -7.40 37.80 4.22
N ILE A 190 -6.66 37.88 5.34
CA ILE A 190 -5.25 38.34 5.36
C ILE A 190 -4.28 37.26 4.84
N CYS A 191 -4.68 35.97 4.80
CA CYS A 191 -3.77 34.86 4.50
C CYS A 191 -3.99 34.19 3.13
N ILE A 192 -4.72 34.80 2.18
CA ILE A 192 -5.02 34.16 0.88
C ILE A 192 -3.82 34.25 -0.07
N ARG A 193 -2.88 33.30 0.08
CA ARG A 193 -2.12 32.75 -1.05
C ARG A 193 -1.87 31.28 -0.78
N LYS A 194 -2.44 30.39 -1.59
CA LYS A 194 -2.18 28.93 -1.56
C LYS A 194 -0.69 28.75 -1.91
N ARG A 195 0.11 28.11 -1.04
CA ARG A 195 1.46 27.65 -1.39
C ARG A 195 1.35 26.21 -1.88
N ASN A 196 1.85 25.92 -3.07
CA ASN A 196 2.00 24.55 -3.54
C ASN A 196 3.28 23.93 -2.97
N PHE A 197 3.34 22.60 -3.00
CA PHE A 197 4.45 21.79 -2.44
C PHE A 197 5.81 22.06 -3.12
N ASP A 198 5.81 22.70 -4.28
CA ASP A 198 6.97 22.90 -5.16
C ASP A 198 7.50 24.35 -5.21
N ASP A 199 6.90 25.28 -4.45
CA ASP A 199 7.30 26.69 -4.51
C ASP A 199 8.56 26.94 -3.65
N GLU A 200 9.73 26.93 -4.29
CA GLU A 200 11.09 27.09 -3.72
C GLU A 200 11.44 28.51 -3.20
N GLU A 201 10.49 29.45 -3.10
CA GLU A 201 10.81 30.82 -2.67
C GLU A 201 10.43 31.11 -1.21
N ASP A 202 11.50 31.21 -0.40
CA ASP A 202 11.59 31.82 0.92
C ASP A 202 11.03 33.26 0.88
N VAL A 203 9.76 33.40 1.22
CA VAL A 203 9.18 34.69 1.58
C VAL A 203 8.59 34.55 2.98
N ASP A 204 9.13 35.36 3.90
CA ASP A 204 8.62 35.62 5.23
C ASP A 204 7.19 36.17 5.14
N VAL A 205 6.22 35.27 4.99
CA VAL A 205 4.82 35.65 5.09
C VAL A 205 4.47 35.63 6.57
N ILE A 206 4.37 36.83 7.17
CA ILE A 206 3.71 37.07 8.45
C ILE A 206 2.32 36.44 8.35
N GLY A 207 2.19 35.23 8.88
CA GLY A 207 1.00 34.40 8.84
C GLY A 207 0.87 33.67 10.16
N CYS A 208 -0.36 33.49 10.63
CA CYS A 208 -0.64 32.80 11.87
C CYS A 208 -0.01 31.39 11.86
N ASP A 209 0.83 31.10 12.86
CA ASP A 209 1.52 29.80 12.99
C ASP A 209 0.56 28.61 12.88
N ALA A 210 -0.62 28.75 13.50
CA ALA A 210 -1.67 27.74 13.42
C ALA A 210 -2.12 27.51 11.97
N CYS A 211 -2.48 28.57 11.23
CA CYS A 211 -2.91 28.42 9.84
C CYS A 211 -1.75 27.93 8.93
N GLY A 212 -0.48 28.13 9.32
CA GLY A 212 0.69 27.54 8.67
C GLY A 212 0.77 26.01 8.84
N TRP A 213 0.57 25.51 10.06
CA TRP A 213 0.56 24.07 10.35
C TRP A 213 -0.69 23.36 9.81
N TYR A 214 -1.87 24.00 9.86
CA TYR A 214 -3.10 23.46 9.25
C TYR A 214 -3.03 23.34 7.72
N ARG A 215 -2.12 24.06 7.05
CA ARG A 215 -1.85 23.92 5.61
C ARG A 215 -0.95 22.74 5.27
N GLU A 216 -0.33 22.07 6.24
CA GLU A 216 0.57 20.95 6.01
C GLU A 216 -0.21 19.66 5.74
N ARG A 217 -0.66 19.46 4.49
CA ARG A 217 -1.38 18.26 4.01
C ARG A 217 -0.48 17.05 3.76
N ILE A 218 0.39 16.69 4.72
CA ILE A 218 1.33 15.58 4.53
C ILE A 218 0.61 14.23 4.55
N PHE A 219 -0.37 14.05 5.45
CA PHE A 219 -1.05 12.77 5.63
C PHE A 219 -2.23 12.56 4.65
N ASP A 220 -2.87 13.62 4.18
CA ASP A 220 -4.00 13.53 3.22
C ASP A 220 -3.58 13.09 1.80
N LYS A 221 -2.29 13.22 1.45
CA LYS A 221 -1.75 12.87 0.12
C LYS A 221 -0.97 11.56 0.08
N LEU A 222 -0.75 10.90 1.22
CA LEU A 222 -0.12 9.58 1.26
C LEU A 222 -1.18 8.53 0.92
N ASN A 223 -1.60 8.55 -0.35
CA ASN A 223 -2.61 7.64 -0.88
C ASN A 223 -2.09 6.20 -0.79
N LEU A 224 -2.95 5.33 -0.27
CA LEU A 224 -2.83 3.87 -0.36
C LEU A 224 -2.53 3.40 -1.80
N VAL A 225 -2.98 4.18 -2.80
CA VAL A 225 -2.65 4.01 -4.22
C VAL A 225 -1.14 4.04 -4.47
N ASP A 226 -0.37 4.99 -3.94
CA ASP A 226 1.10 5.05 -4.17
C ASP A 226 1.83 3.82 -3.60
N HIS A 227 1.31 3.28 -2.50
CA HIS A 227 1.80 2.06 -1.85
C HIS A 227 1.50 0.80 -2.65
N LEU A 228 0.26 0.68 -3.13
CA LEU A 228 -0.19 -0.47 -3.90
C LEU A 228 0.37 -0.44 -5.33
N THR A 229 0.51 0.75 -5.92
CA THR A 229 1.23 0.95 -7.19
C THR A 229 2.70 0.55 -7.05
N LYS A 230 3.31 0.67 -5.85
CA LYS A 230 4.63 0.11 -5.53
C LYS A 230 4.63 -1.39 -5.24
N TYR A 231 3.58 -1.95 -4.62
CA TYR A 231 3.43 -3.40 -4.51
C TYR A 231 3.41 -4.07 -5.90
N TYR A 232 2.75 -3.42 -6.85
CA TYR A 232 2.73 -3.80 -8.26
C TYR A 232 3.85 -3.16 -9.09
N ASP A 233 4.84 -2.50 -8.48
CA ASP A 233 5.81 -1.63 -9.17
C ASP A 233 6.33 -2.24 -10.47
N SER A 234 6.62 -1.37 -11.42
CA SER A 234 7.36 -1.62 -12.65
C SER A 234 8.59 -2.52 -12.48
N ASN A 235 9.23 -2.54 -11.30
CA ASN A 235 10.28 -3.49 -10.93
C ASN A 235 9.82 -4.96 -10.90
N SER A 236 8.57 -5.27 -10.54
CA SER A 236 8.02 -6.63 -10.60
C SER A 236 7.76 -7.10 -12.04
N TYR A 237 7.22 -6.22 -12.90
CA TYR A 237 7.05 -6.46 -14.34
C TYR A 237 8.41 -6.61 -15.03
N LEU A 238 9.32 -5.66 -14.81
CA LEU A 238 10.65 -5.64 -15.40
C LEU A 238 11.45 -6.85 -14.91
N THR A 239 11.45 -7.16 -13.62
CA THR A 239 12.11 -8.37 -13.08
C THR A 239 11.53 -9.62 -13.72
N ARG A 240 10.20 -9.80 -13.81
CA ARG A 240 9.60 -10.98 -14.47
C ARG A 240 9.94 -11.05 -15.96
N TYR A 241 9.92 -9.91 -16.65
CA TYR A 241 10.28 -9.76 -18.06
C TYR A 241 11.77 -10.09 -18.32
N THR A 242 12.69 -9.63 -17.46
CA THR A 242 14.14 -9.78 -17.64
C THR A 242 14.73 -11.04 -17.02
N THR A 243 14.03 -11.67 -16.05
CA THR A 243 14.52 -12.87 -15.32
C THR A 243 13.72 -14.13 -15.65
N LEU A 244 12.43 -14.18 -15.30
CA LEU A 244 11.58 -15.37 -15.45
C LEU A 244 11.32 -15.74 -16.91
N PHE A 245 11.03 -14.75 -17.75
CA PHE A 245 10.74 -14.96 -19.17
C PHE A 245 11.93 -14.63 -20.09
N LYS A 246 13.15 -14.55 -19.56
CA LYS A 246 14.37 -14.23 -20.30
C LYS A 246 14.61 -15.13 -21.52
N ASN A 247 14.17 -16.38 -21.44
CA ASN A 247 14.36 -17.40 -22.49
C ASN A 247 13.13 -17.58 -23.40
N TRP A 248 12.08 -16.78 -23.22
CA TRP A 248 10.88 -16.83 -24.07
C TRP A 248 11.05 -15.96 -25.32
N ASP A 249 10.24 -16.18 -26.34
CA ASP A 249 10.16 -15.29 -27.52
C ASP A 249 9.85 -13.85 -27.07
N PRO A 250 10.65 -12.83 -27.45
CA PRO A 250 10.44 -11.43 -27.08
C PRO A 250 9.01 -10.92 -27.33
N LYS A 251 8.31 -11.43 -28.34
CA LYS A 251 6.92 -11.06 -28.64
C LYS A 251 5.90 -11.62 -27.66
N LYS A 252 6.20 -12.78 -27.03
CA LYS A 252 5.32 -13.46 -26.08
C LYS A 252 5.59 -13.05 -24.61
N ARG A 253 6.75 -12.43 -24.34
CA ARG A 253 7.17 -12.03 -22.97
C ARG A 253 6.21 -11.03 -22.30
N PRO A 254 5.76 -9.96 -22.97
CA PRO A 254 4.87 -8.99 -22.33
C PRO A 254 3.57 -9.63 -21.86
N ASP A 255 2.95 -10.46 -22.71
CA ASP A 255 1.70 -11.13 -22.39
C ASP A 255 1.86 -12.14 -21.24
N ALA A 256 2.98 -12.89 -21.23
CA ALA A 256 3.29 -13.82 -20.15
C ALA A 256 3.55 -13.10 -18.81
N SER A 257 4.21 -11.95 -18.83
CA SER A 257 4.40 -11.09 -17.66
C SER A 257 3.07 -10.57 -17.11
N SER A 258 2.18 -10.09 -17.98
CA SER A 258 0.82 -9.66 -17.59
C SER A 258 0.03 -10.82 -16.99
N CYS A 259 0.10 -12.03 -17.57
CA CYS A 259 -0.56 -13.21 -16.99
C CYS A 259 -0.13 -13.50 -15.55
N LEU A 260 1.18 -13.41 -15.25
CA LEU A 260 1.68 -13.64 -13.89
C LEU A 260 1.22 -12.55 -12.91
N ILE A 261 1.04 -11.33 -13.37
CA ILE A 261 0.63 -10.22 -12.51
C ILE A 261 -0.87 -10.22 -12.30
N SER A 262 -1.64 -10.57 -13.32
CA SER A 262 -3.05 -10.96 -13.19
C SER A 262 -3.23 -12.08 -12.16
N LEU A 263 -2.36 -13.10 -12.14
CA LEU A 263 -2.40 -14.15 -11.09
C LEU A 263 -2.09 -13.60 -9.69
N ALA A 264 -1.07 -12.73 -9.57
CA ALA A 264 -0.69 -12.12 -8.30
C ALA A 264 -1.77 -11.16 -7.76
N HIS A 265 -2.60 -10.60 -8.63
CA HIS A 265 -3.73 -9.75 -8.25
C HIS A 265 -5.02 -10.55 -8.01
N GLY A 266 -5.45 -11.35 -8.99
CA GLY A 266 -6.77 -11.95 -9.04
C GLY A 266 -7.06 -12.90 -7.87
N THR A 267 -6.08 -13.73 -7.48
CA THR A 267 -6.27 -14.64 -6.34
C THR A 267 -6.48 -13.87 -5.02
N PRO A 268 -5.60 -12.93 -4.62
CA PRO A 268 -5.88 -12.08 -3.47
C PRO A 268 -7.15 -11.25 -3.63
N ALA A 269 -7.45 -10.71 -4.81
CA ALA A 269 -8.63 -9.88 -5.04
C ALA A 269 -9.93 -10.63 -4.72
N VAL A 270 -10.04 -11.90 -5.14
CA VAL A 270 -11.17 -12.77 -4.81
C VAL A 270 -11.29 -12.98 -3.31
N LEU A 271 -10.19 -13.39 -2.65
CA LEU A 271 -10.20 -13.70 -1.22
C LEU A 271 -10.53 -12.47 -0.38
N LEU A 272 -9.89 -11.34 -0.67
CA LEU A 272 -10.09 -10.08 0.04
C LEU A 272 -11.50 -9.55 -0.18
N SER A 273 -12.05 -9.64 -1.39
CA SER A 273 -13.41 -9.20 -1.71
C SER A 273 -14.47 -10.04 -1.00
N ILE A 274 -14.31 -11.37 -0.95
CA ILE A 274 -15.19 -12.27 -0.19
C ILE A 274 -15.11 -11.94 1.31
N TYR A 275 -13.90 -11.76 1.84
CA TYR A 275 -13.70 -11.41 3.24
C TYR A 275 -14.34 -10.05 3.57
N ALA A 276 -14.14 -9.05 2.72
CA ALA A 276 -14.68 -7.69 2.86
C ALA A 276 -16.21 -7.65 2.92
N ASN A 277 -16.87 -8.52 2.14
CA ASN A 277 -18.32 -8.51 1.99
C ASN A 277 -19.06 -9.43 2.97
N PHE A 278 -18.42 -10.52 3.43
CA PHE A 278 -19.13 -11.56 4.18
C PHE A 278 -18.52 -11.93 5.53
N MET A 279 -17.19 -11.83 5.69
CA MET A 279 -16.50 -12.37 6.86
C MET A 279 -16.02 -11.27 7.82
N HIS A 280 -15.91 -10.03 7.36
CA HIS A 280 -15.55 -8.90 8.20
C HIS A 280 -16.72 -8.51 9.12
N THR A 281 -16.44 -8.44 10.42
CA THR A 281 -17.43 -8.29 11.51
C THR A 281 -18.13 -6.93 11.60
N GLU A 282 -17.82 -5.98 10.71
CA GLU A 282 -18.27 -4.59 10.85
C GLU A 282 -19.69 -4.29 10.36
N THR A 283 -20.35 -5.14 9.55
CA THR A 283 -21.71 -4.82 9.06
C THR A 283 -22.57 -6.05 8.71
N PRO A 284 -23.60 -6.41 9.50
CA PRO A 284 -24.66 -7.30 9.01
C PRO A 284 -25.60 -6.54 8.05
N ASN A 285 -25.98 -7.19 6.93
CA ASN A 285 -26.94 -6.73 5.89
C ASN A 285 -26.44 -5.68 4.88
N GLN A 286 -25.40 -6.00 4.11
CA GLN A 286 -24.99 -5.19 2.95
C GLN A 286 -25.94 -5.33 1.75
N HIS A 287 -26.17 -4.24 1.02
CA HIS A 287 -26.94 -4.16 -0.22
C HIS A 287 -26.20 -3.31 -1.28
N PHE A 288 -26.73 -3.22 -2.50
CA PHE A 288 -26.02 -2.59 -3.65
C PHE A 288 -25.77 -1.07 -3.53
N ALA A 289 -26.35 -0.39 -2.55
CA ALA A 289 -26.14 1.05 -2.30
C ALA A 289 -25.56 1.32 -0.91
N SER A 290 -25.13 0.28 -0.18
CA SER A 290 -24.48 0.45 1.12
C SER A 290 -23.23 1.29 0.99
N GLN A 291 -22.93 2.05 2.04
CA GLN A 291 -21.69 2.81 2.14
C GLN A 291 -20.49 1.87 2.10
N ASN A 292 -19.44 2.27 1.40
CA ASN A 292 -18.23 1.48 1.31
C ASN A 292 -17.58 1.38 2.69
N THR A 293 -17.30 0.16 3.15
CA THR A 293 -16.55 -0.03 4.39
C THR A 293 -15.08 0.38 4.19
N PRO A 294 -14.34 0.72 5.26
CA PRO A 294 -12.91 1.00 5.16
C PRO A 294 -12.15 -0.15 4.51
N PHE A 295 -12.50 -1.40 4.83
CA PHE A 295 -11.86 -2.56 4.24
C PHE A 295 -12.23 -2.75 2.76
N GLN A 296 -13.49 -2.52 2.35
CA GLN A 296 -13.85 -2.51 0.92
C GLN A 296 -13.10 -1.44 0.13
N ALA A 297 -12.92 -0.25 0.71
CA ALA A 297 -12.15 0.84 0.11
C ALA A 297 -10.69 0.43 -0.14
N ILE A 298 -10.08 -0.28 0.81
CA ILE A 298 -8.75 -0.88 0.67
C ILE A 298 -8.69 -1.89 -0.48
N VAL A 299 -9.68 -2.78 -0.60
CA VAL A 299 -9.71 -3.79 -1.68
C VAL A 299 -9.91 -3.14 -3.05
N LEU A 300 -10.69 -2.06 -3.12
CA LEU A 300 -10.82 -1.24 -4.32
C LEU A 300 -9.48 -0.59 -4.68
N ASP A 301 -8.77 0.01 -3.72
CA ASP A 301 -7.46 0.60 -3.96
C ASP A 301 -6.44 -0.44 -4.44
N PHE A 302 -6.46 -1.65 -3.86
CA PHE A 302 -5.61 -2.79 -4.28
C PHE A 302 -5.84 -3.14 -5.75
N SER A 303 -7.10 -3.09 -6.18
CA SER A 303 -7.46 -3.42 -7.55
C SER A 303 -7.21 -2.27 -8.52
N ILE A 304 -7.49 -1.01 -8.11
CA ILE A 304 -7.15 0.18 -8.90
C ILE A 304 -5.66 0.21 -9.21
N ALA A 305 -4.81 -0.06 -8.23
CA ALA A 305 -3.37 -0.10 -8.43
C ALA A 305 -2.94 -1.15 -9.47
N TYR A 306 -3.48 -2.37 -9.39
CA TYR A 306 -3.25 -3.41 -10.39
C TYR A 306 -3.68 -2.94 -11.78
N PHE A 307 -4.93 -2.46 -11.93
CA PHE A 307 -5.46 -2.07 -13.24
C PHE A 307 -4.68 -0.88 -13.83
N ILE A 308 -4.19 0.07 -13.03
CA ILE A 308 -3.32 1.16 -13.50
C ILE A 308 -2.02 0.59 -14.07
N ILE A 309 -1.33 -0.26 -13.30
CA ILE A 309 -0.05 -0.81 -13.72
C ILE A 309 -0.21 -1.71 -14.96
N ASP A 310 -1.21 -2.59 -14.99
CA ASP A 310 -1.42 -3.48 -16.15
C ASP A 310 -1.80 -2.64 -17.38
N THR A 311 -2.61 -1.58 -17.24
CA THR A 311 -2.88 -0.64 -18.35
C THR A 311 -1.60 -0.01 -18.88
N LEU A 312 -0.71 0.48 -18.00
CA LEU A 312 0.58 1.05 -18.41
C LEU A 312 1.45 0.01 -19.13
N HIS A 313 1.45 -1.24 -18.67
CA HIS A 313 2.15 -2.35 -19.33
C HIS A 313 1.63 -2.56 -20.77
N TYR A 314 0.31 -2.62 -20.98
CA TYR A 314 -0.25 -2.75 -22.34
C TYR A 314 0.06 -1.53 -23.21
N LEU A 315 -0.01 -0.32 -22.68
CA LEU A 315 0.33 0.90 -23.43
C LEU A 315 1.80 0.92 -23.88
N ILE A 316 2.71 0.37 -23.07
CA ILE A 316 4.15 0.35 -23.37
C ILE A 316 4.53 -0.81 -24.28
N PHE A 317 4.06 -2.03 -23.98
CA PHE A 317 4.57 -3.24 -24.62
C PHE A 317 3.64 -3.84 -25.68
N THR A 318 2.33 -3.60 -25.60
CA THR A 318 1.31 -4.16 -26.51
C THR A 318 0.24 -3.12 -26.89
N PRO A 319 0.62 -1.95 -27.44
CA PRO A 319 -0.29 -0.82 -27.65
C PRO A 319 -1.41 -1.08 -28.69
N ASN A 320 -1.27 -2.14 -29.48
CA ASN A 320 -2.23 -2.52 -30.50
C ASN A 320 -3.44 -3.31 -29.96
N ASP A 321 -3.42 -3.75 -28.69
CA ASP A 321 -4.56 -4.43 -28.08
C ASP A 321 -5.60 -3.44 -27.53
N HIS A 322 -6.23 -2.71 -28.44
CA HIS A 322 -7.14 -1.61 -28.11
C HIS A 322 -8.34 -2.06 -27.28
N LEU A 323 -8.85 -3.28 -27.52
CA LEU A 323 -10.01 -3.81 -26.80
C LEU A 323 -9.67 -4.06 -25.33
N PHE A 324 -8.51 -4.67 -25.06
CA PHE A 324 -8.06 -4.95 -23.71
C PHE A 324 -7.73 -3.67 -22.93
N ILE A 325 -7.05 -2.72 -23.59
CA ILE A 325 -6.75 -1.40 -23.02
C ILE A 325 -8.03 -0.63 -22.69
N ALA A 326 -9.00 -0.58 -23.63
CA ALA A 326 -10.28 0.09 -23.40
C ALA A 326 -11.06 -0.57 -22.25
N HIS A 327 -11.04 -1.90 -22.16
CA HIS A 327 -11.64 -2.63 -21.05
C HIS A 327 -11.01 -2.21 -19.71
N HIS A 328 -9.68 -2.12 -19.63
CA HIS A 328 -8.99 -1.72 -18.39
C HIS A 328 -9.35 -0.29 -17.96
N PHE A 329 -9.37 0.66 -18.90
CA PHE A 329 -9.83 2.02 -18.60
C PHE A 329 -11.28 2.07 -18.12
N ALA A 330 -12.15 1.24 -18.71
CA ALA A 330 -13.55 1.17 -18.29
C ALA A 330 -13.71 0.59 -16.87
N VAL A 331 -12.94 -0.45 -16.52
CA VAL A 331 -12.92 -1.00 -15.16
C VAL A 331 -12.35 0.01 -14.16
N LEU A 332 -11.24 0.69 -14.51
CA LEU A 332 -10.67 1.77 -13.71
C LEU A 332 -11.68 2.89 -13.44
N TYR A 333 -12.42 3.30 -14.47
CA TYR A 333 -13.48 4.29 -14.32
C TYR A 333 -14.50 3.88 -13.25
N VAL A 334 -15.03 2.65 -13.31
CA VAL A 334 -16.01 2.15 -12.33
C VAL A 334 -15.39 2.12 -10.93
N PHE A 335 -14.15 1.66 -10.79
CA PHE A 335 -13.51 1.48 -9.49
C PHE A 335 -13.18 2.84 -8.85
N ILE A 336 -12.60 3.77 -9.61
CA ILE A 336 -12.26 5.12 -9.13
C ILE A 336 -13.53 5.89 -8.76
N THR A 337 -14.56 5.84 -9.59
CA THR A 337 -15.82 6.55 -9.30
C THR A 337 -16.52 5.96 -8.08
N CYS A 338 -16.54 4.63 -7.91
CA CYS A 338 -17.07 3.98 -6.71
C CYS A 338 -16.25 4.34 -5.45
N ARG A 339 -14.92 4.32 -5.55
CA ARG A 339 -13.98 4.50 -4.43
C ARG A 339 -13.87 5.95 -3.94
N TYR A 340 -13.74 6.90 -4.86
CA TYR A 340 -13.33 8.28 -4.54
C TYR A 340 -14.45 9.30 -4.70
N ILE A 341 -15.45 9.03 -5.55
CA ILE A 341 -16.52 9.99 -5.86
C ILE A 341 -17.81 9.61 -5.13
N VAL A 342 -18.29 8.39 -5.33
CA VAL A 342 -19.59 7.96 -4.83
C VAL A 342 -19.50 7.43 -3.40
N GLN A 343 -18.44 6.68 -3.07
CA GLN A 343 -18.21 6.08 -1.75
C GLN A 343 -19.33 5.12 -1.28
N HIS A 344 -20.19 4.69 -2.20
CA HIS A 344 -21.24 3.71 -2.01
C HIS A 344 -21.20 2.68 -3.14
N GLY A 345 -21.69 1.47 -2.86
CA GLY A 345 -21.87 0.40 -3.86
C GLY A 345 -20.68 -0.55 -4.03
N ALA A 346 -19.61 -0.44 -3.23
CA ALA A 346 -18.46 -1.34 -3.30
C ALA A 346 -18.85 -2.81 -3.13
N PHE A 347 -19.88 -3.12 -2.33
CA PHE A 347 -20.41 -4.48 -2.21
C PHE A 347 -20.67 -5.14 -3.58
N ALA A 348 -21.39 -4.45 -4.47
CA ALA A 348 -21.73 -4.97 -5.79
C ALA A 348 -20.50 -5.06 -6.70
N ILE A 349 -19.67 -4.00 -6.70
CA ILE A 349 -18.48 -3.92 -7.55
C ILE A 349 -17.45 -4.99 -7.17
N LEU A 350 -17.25 -5.27 -5.89
CA LEU A 350 -16.34 -6.30 -5.41
C LEU A 350 -16.88 -7.71 -5.68
N LEU A 351 -18.19 -7.95 -5.65
CA LEU A 351 -18.76 -9.22 -6.08
C LEU A 351 -18.62 -9.45 -7.59
N LEU A 352 -18.75 -8.40 -8.40
CA LEU A 352 -18.44 -8.46 -9.82
C LEU A 352 -16.96 -8.73 -10.07
N LEU A 353 -16.07 -8.14 -9.27
CA LEU A 353 -14.63 -8.45 -9.29
C LEU A 353 -14.39 -9.92 -8.94
N VAL A 354 -15.08 -10.49 -7.95
CA VAL A 354 -14.99 -11.93 -7.64
C VAL A 354 -15.42 -12.78 -8.84
N LEU A 355 -16.56 -12.46 -9.47
CA LEU A 355 -17.05 -13.19 -10.64
C LEU A 355 -16.09 -13.07 -11.84
N ALA A 356 -15.41 -11.93 -12.00
CA ALA A 356 -14.37 -11.77 -12.98
C ALA A 356 -13.14 -12.63 -12.61
N GLU A 357 -12.58 -12.44 -11.42
CA GLU A 357 -11.25 -12.93 -11.05
C GLU A 357 -11.21 -14.40 -10.62
N VAL A 358 -12.34 -15.00 -10.21
CA VAL A 358 -12.36 -16.44 -9.84
C VAL A 358 -12.01 -17.34 -11.04
N THR A 359 -12.21 -16.85 -12.27
CA THR A 359 -11.80 -17.53 -13.50
C THR A 359 -10.33 -17.30 -13.88
N SER A 360 -9.66 -16.31 -13.27
CA SER A 360 -8.33 -15.86 -13.65
C SER A 360 -7.22 -16.90 -13.46
N PRO A 361 -7.18 -17.73 -12.40
CA PRO A 361 -6.16 -18.78 -12.28
C PRO A 361 -6.18 -19.74 -13.47
N LEU A 362 -7.37 -20.19 -13.86
CA LEU A 362 -7.55 -21.11 -14.98
C LEU A 362 -7.30 -20.41 -16.33
N GLN A 363 -7.78 -19.17 -16.49
CA GLN A 363 -7.57 -18.35 -17.69
C GLN A 363 -6.09 -18.08 -17.94
N ASN A 364 -5.35 -17.60 -16.95
CA ASN A 364 -3.93 -17.26 -17.09
C ASN A 364 -3.07 -18.52 -17.32
N THR A 365 -3.39 -19.63 -16.65
CA THR A 365 -2.72 -20.92 -16.91
C THR A 365 -2.98 -21.41 -18.34
N TRP A 366 -4.22 -21.29 -18.82
CA TRP A 366 -4.59 -21.60 -20.19
C TRP A 366 -3.85 -20.70 -21.21
N SER A 367 -3.75 -19.39 -20.96
CA SER A 367 -3.01 -18.44 -21.80
C SER A 367 -1.52 -18.76 -21.86
N LEU A 368 -0.88 -19.01 -20.71
CA LEU A 368 0.54 -19.40 -20.66
C LEU A 368 0.80 -20.71 -21.43
N ALA A 369 -0.08 -21.71 -21.28
CA ALA A 369 0.00 -22.95 -22.05
C ALA A 369 -0.19 -22.69 -23.55
N LYS A 370 -1.14 -21.82 -23.93
CA LYS A 370 -1.39 -21.41 -25.33
C LYS A 370 -0.15 -20.79 -25.96
N TYR A 371 0.58 -19.93 -25.26
CA TYR A 371 1.78 -19.28 -25.79
C TYR A 371 2.91 -20.26 -26.11
N ARG A 372 2.98 -21.40 -25.41
CA ARG A 372 4.06 -22.39 -25.52
C ARG A 372 3.64 -23.71 -26.15
N LYS A 373 2.38 -23.86 -26.56
CA LYS A 373 1.85 -25.13 -27.09
C LYS A 373 2.61 -25.62 -28.32
N ASP A 374 3.12 -24.72 -29.15
CA ASP A 374 3.85 -25.07 -30.38
C ASP A 374 5.32 -25.41 -30.09
N ASP A 375 5.84 -24.93 -28.95
CA ASP A 375 7.25 -25.04 -28.57
C ASP A 375 7.50 -26.17 -27.55
N VAL A 376 6.48 -26.59 -26.79
CA VAL A 376 6.60 -27.52 -25.64
C VAL A 376 5.45 -28.52 -25.64
N ALA A 377 5.77 -29.81 -25.78
CA ALA A 377 4.77 -30.89 -25.83
C ALA A 377 3.89 -30.95 -24.57
N PHE A 378 4.46 -30.70 -23.38
CA PHE A 378 3.69 -30.60 -22.14
C PHE A 378 2.68 -29.45 -22.18
N ALA A 379 3.08 -28.28 -22.70
CA ALA A 379 2.19 -27.13 -22.84
C ALA A 379 1.05 -27.41 -23.85
N ALA A 380 1.32 -28.16 -24.92
CA ALA A 380 0.29 -28.60 -25.87
C ALA A 380 -0.76 -29.50 -25.22
N ARG A 381 -0.31 -30.50 -24.44
CA ARG A 381 -1.20 -31.41 -23.67
C ARG A 381 -2.01 -30.63 -22.64
N LEU A 382 -1.35 -29.76 -21.88
CA LEU A 382 -2.00 -28.92 -20.88
C LEU A 382 -3.05 -27.99 -21.52
N TYR A 383 -2.70 -27.30 -22.61
CA TYR A 383 -3.63 -26.44 -23.34
C TYR A 383 -4.85 -27.23 -23.83
N GLY A 384 -4.64 -28.37 -24.50
CA GLY A 384 -5.74 -29.19 -25.03
C GLY A 384 -6.66 -29.75 -23.93
N GLY A 385 -6.08 -30.18 -22.81
CA GLY A 385 -6.81 -30.64 -21.65
C GLY A 385 -7.61 -29.53 -20.97
N LEU A 386 -7.01 -28.34 -20.76
CA LEU A 386 -7.64 -27.22 -20.06
C LEU A 386 -8.74 -26.53 -20.87
N CYS A 387 -8.67 -26.52 -22.22
CA CYS A 387 -9.63 -25.82 -23.09
C CYS A 387 -11.11 -26.04 -22.68
N PRO A 388 -11.65 -27.27 -22.68
CA PRO A 388 -13.08 -27.48 -22.38
C PRO A 388 -13.46 -27.10 -20.95
N TYR A 389 -12.57 -27.32 -19.96
CA TYR A 389 -12.83 -26.93 -18.58
C TYR A 389 -12.83 -25.41 -18.41
N PHE A 390 -11.86 -24.73 -19.01
CA PHE A 390 -11.78 -23.28 -19.00
C PHE A 390 -13.01 -22.67 -19.66
N TYR A 391 -13.36 -23.08 -20.88
CA TYR A 391 -14.50 -22.52 -21.59
C TYR A 391 -15.81 -22.76 -20.84
N GLY A 392 -16.01 -23.97 -20.29
CA GLY A 392 -17.19 -24.30 -19.50
C GLY A 392 -17.29 -23.47 -18.22
N PHE A 393 -16.22 -23.43 -17.42
CA PHE A 393 -16.19 -22.66 -16.18
C PHE A 393 -16.38 -21.16 -16.44
N TYR A 394 -15.70 -20.61 -17.45
CA TYR A 394 -15.82 -19.22 -17.86
C TYR A 394 -17.25 -18.89 -18.32
N SER A 395 -17.86 -19.75 -19.15
CA SER A 395 -19.24 -19.58 -19.61
C SER A 395 -20.24 -19.59 -18.46
N VAL A 396 -20.07 -20.44 -17.44
CA VAL A 396 -20.97 -20.47 -16.27
C VAL A 396 -20.79 -19.21 -15.42
N VAL A 397 -19.57 -18.91 -14.99
CA VAL A 397 -19.32 -17.81 -14.05
C VAL A 397 -19.60 -16.46 -14.71
N ARG A 398 -18.96 -16.17 -15.85
CA ARG A 398 -19.06 -14.85 -16.49
C ARG A 398 -20.24 -14.75 -17.45
N GLY A 399 -20.69 -15.85 -18.03
CA GLY A 399 -21.78 -15.88 -19.01
C GLY A 399 -23.17 -16.19 -18.44
N ALA A 400 -23.28 -16.72 -17.21
CA ALA A 400 -24.56 -16.94 -16.55
C ALA A 400 -24.68 -16.17 -15.22
N PHE A 401 -23.76 -16.39 -14.28
CA PHE A 401 -23.83 -15.73 -12.97
C PHE A 401 -23.58 -14.21 -13.06
N GLY A 402 -22.65 -13.77 -13.89
CA GLY A 402 -22.44 -12.34 -14.19
C GLY A 402 -23.72 -11.63 -14.63
N PRO A 403 -24.37 -12.03 -15.74
CA PRO A 403 -25.63 -11.44 -16.19
C PRO A 403 -26.74 -11.49 -15.14
N LEU A 404 -26.89 -12.61 -14.42
CA LEU A 404 -27.92 -12.74 -13.39
C LEU A 404 -27.71 -11.72 -12.26
N PHE A 405 -26.47 -11.55 -11.80
CA PHE A 405 -26.12 -10.58 -10.76
C PHE A 405 -26.36 -9.14 -11.22
N VAL A 406 -25.95 -8.81 -12.45
CA VAL A 406 -26.15 -7.46 -13.00
C VAL A 406 -27.63 -7.17 -13.23
N TYR A 407 -28.43 -8.16 -13.62
CA TYR A 407 -29.88 -8.01 -13.70
C TYR A 407 -30.48 -7.66 -12.32
N GLN A 408 -30.10 -8.37 -11.26
CA GLN A 408 -30.55 -8.06 -9.89
C GLN A 408 -30.15 -6.65 -9.47
N MET A 409 -28.90 -6.25 -9.76
CA MET A 409 -28.39 -4.91 -9.48
C MET A 409 -29.15 -3.82 -10.26
N MET A 410 -29.45 -4.06 -11.54
CA MET A 410 -30.24 -3.13 -12.37
C MET A 410 -31.67 -2.98 -11.83
N VAL A 411 -32.35 -4.08 -11.50
CA VAL A 411 -33.70 -4.05 -10.93
C VAL A 411 -33.73 -3.29 -9.61
N PHE A 412 -32.71 -3.44 -8.77
CA PHE A 412 -32.60 -2.70 -7.51
C PHE A 412 -32.52 -1.18 -7.73
N TYR A 413 -31.65 -0.71 -8.64
CA TYR A 413 -31.53 0.72 -8.93
C TYR A 413 -32.79 1.28 -9.61
N LEU A 414 -33.39 0.55 -10.55
CA LEU A 414 -34.64 0.96 -11.21
C LEU A 414 -35.82 1.08 -10.24
N LYS A 415 -35.84 0.27 -9.17
CA LYS A 415 -36.83 0.38 -8.08
C LYS A 415 -36.54 1.51 -7.09
N GLY A 416 -35.50 2.31 -7.32
CA GLY A 416 -35.12 3.43 -6.46
C GLY A 416 -34.25 3.04 -5.26
N GLY A 417 -33.71 1.82 -5.21
CA GLY A 417 -32.88 1.34 -4.10
C GLY A 417 -31.58 2.14 -3.87
N GLY A 418 -31.14 2.92 -4.85
CA GLY A 418 -29.98 3.82 -4.75
C GLY A 418 -30.33 5.30 -4.49
N ASN A 419 -31.61 5.65 -4.37
CA ASN A 419 -32.04 7.05 -4.28
C ASN A 419 -31.38 7.77 -3.09
N GLY A 420 -30.73 8.91 -3.37
CA GLY A 420 -30.03 9.71 -2.37
C GLY A 420 -28.66 9.19 -1.93
N LEU A 421 -28.25 7.99 -2.37
CA LEU A 421 -26.98 7.35 -1.99
C LEU A 421 -26.05 7.16 -3.19
N VAL A 422 -26.56 6.59 -4.28
CA VAL A 422 -25.81 6.40 -5.53
C VAL A 422 -26.46 7.26 -6.62
N PRO A 423 -25.79 8.34 -7.08
CA PRO A 423 -26.35 9.22 -8.11
C PRO A 423 -26.72 8.48 -9.39
N MET A 424 -27.77 8.95 -10.07
CA MET A 424 -28.27 8.31 -11.30
C MET A 424 -27.20 8.18 -12.39
N TRP A 425 -26.42 9.24 -12.61
CA TRP A 425 -25.33 9.22 -13.59
C TRP A 425 -24.30 8.13 -13.28
N ALA A 426 -24.04 7.86 -11.99
CA ALA A 426 -23.02 6.90 -11.57
C ALA A 426 -23.50 5.47 -11.81
N TRP A 427 -24.64 5.06 -11.26
CA TRP A 427 -25.08 3.67 -11.45
C TRP A 427 -25.44 3.37 -12.90
N VAL A 428 -26.02 4.32 -13.65
CA VAL A 428 -26.34 4.13 -15.08
C VAL A 428 -25.06 3.92 -15.89
N SER A 429 -24.05 4.76 -15.70
CA SER A 429 -22.76 4.61 -16.41
C SER A 429 -22.03 3.31 -16.02
N TRP A 430 -22.08 2.92 -14.75
CA TRP A 430 -21.55 1.63 -14.30
C TRP A 430 -22.28 0.47 -14.99
N MET A 431 -23.62 0.49 -15.09
CA MET A 431 -24.38 -0.55 -15.79
C MET A 431 -23.93 -0.66 -17.25
N VAL A 432 -23.78 0.47 -17.95
CA VAL A 432 -23.34 0.47 -19.36
C VAL A 432 -21.97 -0.22 -19.51
N VAL A 433 -21.01 0.14 -18.65
CA VAL A 433 -19.67 -0.47 -18.67
C VAL A 433 -19.74 -1.97 -18.37
N ILE A 434 -20.42 -2.35 -17.30
CA ILE A 434 -20.48 -3.74 -16.81
C ILE A 434 -21.21 -4.64 -17.82
N VAL A 435 -22.36 -4.21 -18.34
CA VAL A 435 -23.12 -4.96 -19.34
C VAL A 435 -22.32 -5.12 -20.63
N SER A 436 -21.64 -4.06 -21.09
CA SER A 436 -20.78 -4.14 -22.28
C SER A 436 -19.62 -5.11 -22.08
N ALA A 437 -18.96 -5.09 -20.93
CA ALA A 437 -17.88 -6.00 -20.60
C ALA A 437 -18.34 -7.47 -20.56
N ILE A 438 -19.50 -7.74 -19.95
CA ILE A 438 -20.09 -9.09 -19.93
C ILE A 438 -20.46 -9.55 -21.33
N PHE A 439 -21.07 -8.69 -22.15
CA PHE A 439 -21.44 -9.02 -23.53
C PHE A 439 -20.21 -9.40 -24.36
N LEU A 440 -19.15 -8.58 -24.32
CA LEU A 440 -17.89 -8.86 -25.02
C LEU A 440 -17.24 -10.15 -24.52
N SER A 441 -17.29 -10.40 -23.21
CA SER A 441 -16.81 -11.64 -22.59
C SER A 441 -17.56 -12.88 -23.10
N VAL A 442 -18.89 -12.79 -23.24
CA VAL A 442 -19.72 -13.88 -23.79
C VAL A 442 -19.43 -14.13 -25.26
N LEU A 443 -19.30 -13.07 -26.07
CA LEU A 443 -18.92 -13.19 -27.48
C LEU A 443 -17.55 -13.86 -27.63
N TRP A 444 -16.58 -13.45 -26.81
CA TRP A 444 -15.23 -13.97 -26.83
C TRP A 444 -15.18 -15.48 -26.52
N VAL A 445 -15.82 -15.93 -25.42
CA VAL A 445 -15.85 -17.37 -25.09
C VAL A 445 -16.67 -18.18 -26.10
N SER A 446 -17.72 -17.61 -26.68
CA SER A 446 -18.51 -18.27 -27.73
C SER A 446 -17.66 -18.52 -28.98
N ASN A 447 -16.82 -17.56 -29.37
CA ASN A 447 -15.87 -17.74 -30.46
C ASN A 447 -14.83 -18.83 -30.16
N LEU A 448 -14.37 -18.96 -28.91
CA LEU A 448 -13.46 -20.05 -28.50
C LEU A 448 -14.14 -21.42 -28.62
N TRP A 449 -15.39 -21.56 -28.18
CA TRP A 449 -16.18 -22.78 -28.35
C TRP A 449 -16.34 -23.15 -29.83
N LEU A 450 -16.72 -22.18 -30.68
CA LEU A 450 -16.87 -22.40 -32.12
C LEU A 450 -15.57 -22.91 -32.75
N ASN A 451 -14.42 -22.31 -32.41
CA ASN A 451 -13.13 -22.73 -32.94
C ASN A 451 -12.73 -24.12 -32.44
N PHE A 452 -13.02 -24.44 -31.17
CA PHE A 452 -12.75 -25.75 -30.59
C PHE A 452 -13.55 -26.87 -31.28
N PHE A 453 -14.85 -26.67 -31.49
CA PHE A 453 -15.68 -27.64 -32.19
C PHE A 453 -15.32 -27.78 -33.67
N LYS A 454 -14.98 -26.68 -34.36
CA LYS A 454 -14.47 -26.71 -35.73
C LYS A 454 -13.19 -27.55 -35.85
N GLN A 455 -12.25 -27.40 -34.91
CA GLN A 455 -11.01 -28.17 -34.90
C GLN A 455 -11.26 -29.67 -34.65
N ARG A 456 -12.10 -30.02 -33.66
CA ARG A 456 -12.46 -31.43 -33.41
C ARG A 456 -13.19 -32.07 -34.59
N SER A 457 -14.11 -31.34 -35.23
CA SER A 457 -14.81 -31.85 -36.42
C SER A 457 -13.85 -32.13 -37.58
N LYS A 458 -12.82 -31.30 -37.78
CA LYS A 458 -11.79 -31.56 -38.80
C LYS A 458 -10.96 -32.80 -38.49
N ILE A 459 -10.54 -32.98 -37.23
CA ILE A 459 -9.78 -34.16 -36.79
C ILE A 459 -10.60 -35.44 -36.98
N ASN A 460 -11.87 -35.43 -36.59
CA ASN A 460 -12.79 -36.56 -36.77
C ASN A 460 -13.13 -36.88 -38.24
N LYS A 461 -12.78 -35.99 -39.19
CA LYS A 461 -12.91 -36.24 -40.64
C LYS A 461 -11.62 -36.76 -41.28
N LEU A 462 -10.49 -36.67 -40.58
CA LEU A 462 -9.16 -37.08 -41.03
C LEU A 462 -8.74 -38.44 -40.45
N ASN A 463 -9.31 -38.80 -39.30
CA ASN A 463 -9.28 -40.15 -38.73
C ASN A 463 -10.53 -40.91 -39.17
#